data_AF-A0A819F8D6-F1
#
_entry.id   AF-A0A819F8D6-F1
#
_cell.length_a   1.000
_cell.length_b   1.000
_cell.length_c   1.000
_cell.angle_alpha   90.00
_cell.angle_beta   90.00
_cell.angle_gamma   90.00
#
_symmetry.space_group_name_H-M   'P 1'
#
loop_
_entity.id
_entity.type
_entity.pdbx_description
1 polymer ?
#
loop_
_entity_poly.entity_id
_entity_poly.type
_entity_poly.pdbx_seq_one_letter_code
_entity_poly.pdbx_strand_id
1 'polypeptide(L)'
;MSTTTTTTTLSNLFEIKDEEANESFLLGKRDVLLNNYQSACDHLSKTCERIVKVRESDTAPELAEPYFYYGQALLYLGLSEQQVFGSDIVKDTDNDENENIEEETDKELKDEGEAEEEDDDENEDDSIPNDENVNDLERAFEILECAHMIYSKMFETNSNDSHIITRIADIHVMLADICNENGDHENALSHVLKAIELQETIIEHQRYRLLAESYYKLGLIYELIHKFSDAVDSFNKAIDSINQAIKQLDNDNDKENEREELKSLLPSIELKRNDAQASIVDQHLIVQARKILTGQNNTTEIKTIDVPAKDITLNIRHKRPVIETENDDDDETMKKAKLE
;
A
#
# COMPACT_ATOMS: atom_id res chain seq x y z
N MET A 1 55.98 3.93 -11.26
CA MET A 1 54.89 3.18 -10.59
C MET A 1 53.60 3.65 -11.22
N SER A 2 53.11 2.93 -12.23
CA SER A 2 51.80 3.22 -12.83
C SER A 2 50.73 2.58 -11.97
N THR A 3 49.93 3.41 -11.31
CA THR A 3 48.68 3.01 -10.67
C THR A 3 47.67 2.75 -11.77
N THR A 4 47.47 1.48 -12.12
CA THR A 4 46.34 1.03 -12.93
C THR A 4 45.10 1.07 -12.06
N THR A 5 44.37 2.18 -12.12
CA THR A 5 43.00 2.25 -11.62
C THR A 5 42.14 1.43 -12.58
N THR A 6 41.85 0.18 -12.23
CA THR A 6 40.85 -0.62 -12.93
C THR A 6 39.50 0.02 -12.67
N THR A 7 38.93 0.64 -13.71
CA THR A 7 37.54 1.07 -13.71
C THR A 7 36.67 -0.18 -13.69
N THR A 8 36.33 -0.67 -12.50
CA THR A 8 35.30 -1.69 -12.31
C THR A 8 33.98 -1.08 -12.78
N THR A 9 33.35 -1.66 -13.80
CA THR A 9 32.02 -1.24 -14.24
C THR A 9 31.01 -1.51 -13.13
N LEU A 10 29.97 -0.68 -12.98
CA LEU A 10 28.94 -0.85 -11.96
C LEU A 10 28.29 -2.24 -11.99
N SER A 11 28.14 -2.83 -13.18
CA SER A 11 27.70 -4.22 -13.34
C SER A 11 28.55 -5.25 -12.58
N ASN A 12 29.85 -5.00 -12.46
CA ASN A 12 30.79 -5.90 -11.80
C ASN A 12 30.82 -5.68 -10.28
N LEU A 13 30.19 -4.60 -9.79
CA LEU A 13 30.12 -4.29 -8.37
C LEU A 13 29.12 -5.20 -7.64
N PHE A 14 28.05 -5.59 -8.33
CA PHE A 14 27.02 -6.49 -7.83
C PHE A 14 27.29 -7.97 -8.17
N GLU A 15 28.41 -8.28 -8.83
CA GLU A 15 28.68 -9.62 -9.35
C GLU A 15 28.97 -10.62 -8.22
N ILE A 16 28.03 -11.53 -7.98
CA ILE A 16 28.19 -12.67 -7.07
C ILE A 16 29.08 -13.71 -7.75
N LYS A 17 30.36 -13.74 -7.36
CA LYS A 17 31.37 -14.65 -7.96
C LYS A 17 31.27 -16.10 -7.50
N ASP A 18 30.67 -16.34 -6.34
CA ASP A 18 30.46 -17.69 -5.84
C ASP A 18 29.25 -18.31 -6.56
N GLU A 19 29.47 -19.41 -7.30
CA GLU A 19 28.48 -19.98 -8.21
C GLU A 19 27.22 -20.47 -7.48
N GLU A 20 27.39 -21.12 -6.32
CA GLU A 20 26.27 -21.65 -5.54
C GLU A 20 25.49 -20.53 -4.82
N ALA A 21 26.17 -19.47 -4.34
CA ALA A 21 25.50 -18.27 -3.83
C ALA A 21 24.70 -17.58 -4.94
N ASN A 22 25.25 -17.49 -6.15
CA ASN A 22 24.56 -16.91 -7.29
C ASN A 22 23.36 -17.77 -7.73
N GLU A 23 23.47 -19.09 -7.72
CA GLU A 23 22.33 -19.98 -7.99
C GLU A 23 21.21 -19.79 -6.97
N SER A 24 21.55 -19.80 -5.67
CA SER A 24 20.57 -19.56 -4.59
C SER A 24 19.94 -18.17 -4.70
N PHE A 25 20.72 -17.15 -5.06
CA PHE A 25 20.23 -15.79 -5.25
C PHE A 25 19.17 -15.72 -6.35
N LEU A 26 19.44 -16.35 -7.51
CA LEU A 26 18.52 -16.37 -8.64
C LEU A 26 17.22 -17.12 -8.31
N LEU A 27 17.31 -18.22 -7.55
CA LEU A 27 16.13 -18.94 -7.06
C LEU A 27 15.31 -18.07 -6.11
N GLY A 28 15.96 -17.41 -5.15
CA GLY A 28 15.31 -16.50 -4.22
C GLY A 28 14.61 -15.34 -4.92
N LYS A 29 15.29 -14.69 -5.88
CA LYS A 29 14.72 -13.60 -6.68
C LYS A 29 13.52 -14.06 -7.52
N ARG A 30 13.57 -15.26 -8.09
CA ARG A 30 12.42 -15.87 -8.77
C ARG A 30 11.26 -16.06 -7.80
N ASP A 31 11.52 -16.58 -6.61
CA ASP A 31 10.48 -16.86 -5.62
C ASP A 31 9.80 -15.57 -5.14
N VAL A 32 10.54 -14.46 -4.98
CA VAL A 32 9.95 -13.12 -4.72
C VAL A 32 8.97 -12.74 -5.83
N LEU A 33 9.36 -12.90 -7.11
CA LEU A 33 8.49 -12.55 -8.24
C LEU A 33 7.24 -13.44 -8.36
N LEU A 34 7.30 -14.65 -7.80
CA LEU A 34 6.17 -15.58 -7.74
C LEU A 34 5.38 -15.45 -6.43
N ASN A 35 5.69 -14.46 -5.58
CA ASN A 35 5.11 -14.25 -4.26
C ASN A 35 5.28 -15.43 -3.29
N ASN A 36 6.27 -16.31 -3.53
CA ASN A 36 6.62 -17.44 -2.68
C ASN A 36 7.58 -16.98 -1.57
N TYR A 37 7.11 -16.09 -0.68
CA TYR A 37 7.98 -15.37 0.24
C TYR A 37 8.75 -16.27 1.22
N GLN A 38 8.15 -17.36 1.70
CA GLN A 38 8.84 -18.32 2.56
C GLN A 38 10.07 -18.93 1.87
N SER A 39 9.88 -19.46 0.65
CA SER A 39 10.97 -20.05 -0.15
C SER A 39 12.00 -18.99 -0.57
N ALA A 40 11.55 -17.76 -0.83
CA ALA A 40 12.44 -16.65 -1.09
C ALA A 40 13.35 -16.36 0.12
N CYS A 41 12.80 -16.26 1.33
CA CYS A 41 13.56 -16.07 2.56
C CYS A 41 14.59 -17.18 2.77
N ASP A 42 14.24 -18.45 2.52
CA ASP A 42 15.15 -19.58 2.65
C ASP A 42 16.34 -19.52 1.67
N HIS A 43 16.09 -19.13 0.42
CA HIS A 43 17.15 -19.02 -0.60
C HIS A 43 18.01 -17.76 -0.41
N LEU A 44 17.40 -16.65 -0.01
CA LEU A 44 18.07 -15.36 0.13
C LEU A 44 18.89 -15.26 1.42
N SER A 45 18.41 -15.84 2.53
CA SER A 45 19.20 -15.95 3.77
C SER A 45 20.49 -16.74 3.52
N LYS A 46 20.39 -17.94 2.92
CA LYS A 46 21.55 -18.77 2.51
C LYS A 46 22.51 -18.03 1.58
N THR A 47 21.98 -17.23 0.66
CA THR A 47 22.79 -16.39 -0.24
C THR A 47 23.61 -15.39 0.57
N CYS A 48 22.95 -14.64 1.46
CA CYS A 48 23.60 -13.62 2.27
C CYS A 48 24.67 -14.24 3.18
N GLU A 49 24.33 -15.27 3.95
CA GLU A 49 25.26 -15.99 4.83
C GLU A 49 26.50 -16.47 4.08
N ARG A 50 26.32 -17.02 2.88
CA ARG A 50 27.42 -17.52 2.07
C ARG A 50 28.32 -16.41 1.57
N ILE A 51 27.76 -15.30 1.09
CA ILE A 51 28.55 -14.16 0.62
C ILE A 51 29.32 -13.54 1.78
N VAL A 52 28.68 -13.34 2.94
CA VAL A 52 29.34 -12.84 4.16
C VAL A 52 30.51 -13.74 4.54
N LYS A 53 30.31 -15.07 4.53
CA LYS A 53 31.36 -16.04 4.86
C LYS A 53 32.53 -16.02 3.87
N VAL A 54 32.26 -15.89 2.57
CA VAL A 54 33.30 -15.89 1.52
C VAL A 54 34.07 -14.56 1.49
N ARG A 55 33.39 -13.45 1.74
CA ARG A 55 33.98 -12.10 1.71
C ARG A 55 34.52 -11.64 3.06
N GLU A 56 34.18 -12.34 4.14
CA GLU A 56 34.45 -11.94 5.52
C GLU A 56 33.98 -10.50 5.80
N SER A 57 32.84 -10.13 5.20
CA SER A 57 32.26 -8.79 5.28
C SER A 57 30.77 -8.80 4.98
N ASP A 58 30.01 -8.20 5.89
CA ASP A 58 28.57 -7.89 5.86
C ASP A 58 28.22 -6.64 5.04
N THR A 59 29.22 -5.83 4.69
CA THR A 59 29.03 -4.58 3.92
C THR A 59 29.61 -4.65 2.51
N ALA A 60 29.85 -5.87 2.02
CA ALA A 60 30.34 -6.11 0.66
C ALA A 60 29.33 -5.60 -0.38
N PRO A 61 29.77 -4.90 -1.45
CA PRO A 61 28.88 -4.38 -2.49
C PRO A 61 27.98 -5.45 -3.15
N GLU A 62 28.48 -6.68 -3.24
CA GLU A 62 27.75 -7.83 -3.78
C GLU A 62 26.55 -8.27 -2.92
N LEU A 63 26.46 -7.83 -1.65
CA LEU A 63 25.33 -8.10 -0.75
C LEU A 63 24.13 -7.16 -0.94
N ALA A 64 24.29 -6.06 -1.69
CA ALA A 64 23.24 -5.06 -1.83
C ALA A 64 21.95 -5.59 -2.47
N GLU A 65 22.03 -6.35 -3.56
CA GLU A 65 20.83 -6.99 -4.15
C GLU A 65 20.29 -8.13 -3.27
N PRO A 66 21.11 -9.08 -2.76
CA PRO A 66 20.63 -10.11 -1.83
C PRO A 66 19.88 -9.55 -0.63
N TYR A 67 20.43 -8.56 0.08
CA TYR A 67 19.74 -7.94 1.22
C TYR A 67 18.47 -7.22 0.82
N PHE A 68 18.48 -6.49 -0.31
CA PHE A 68 17.27 -5.84 -0.82
C PHE A 68 16.12 -6.83 -1.00
N TYR A 69 16.37 -7.93 -1.73
CA TYR A 69 15.33 -8.93 -1.98
C TYR A 69 14.97 -9.72 -0.73
N TYR A 70 15.93 -9.95 0.17
CA TYR A 70 15.66 -10.66 1.42
C TYR A 70 14.75 -9.85 2.34
N GLY A 71 15.07 -8.57 2.54
CA GLY A 71 14.24 -7.65 3.31
C GLY A 71 12.85 -7.48 2.70
N GLN A 72 12.75 -7.42 1.37
CA GLN A 72 11.47 -7.42 0.66
C GLN A 72 10.64 -8.69 0.94
N ALA A 73 11.26 -9.87 0.89
CA ALA A 73 10.57 -11.13 1.16
C ALA A 73 10.07 -11.21 2.61
N LEU A 74 10.91 -10.83 3.58
CA LEU A 74 10.55 -10.78 5.00
C LEU A 74 9.40 -9.81 5.26
N LEU A 75 9.44 -8.62 4.67
CA LEU A 75 8.36 -7.63 4.78
C LEU A 75 7.02 -8.22 4.37
N TYR A 76 6.95 -8.81 3.18
CA TYR A 76 5.69 -9.36 2.69
C TYR A 76 5.23 -10.62 3.44
N LEU A 77 6.17 -11.40 3.99
CA LEU A 77 5.86 -12.50 4.89
C LEU A 77 5.21 -11.97 6.17
N GLY A 78 5.87 -11.03 6.88
CA GLY A 78 5.36 -10.45 8.11
C GLY A 78 4.02 -9.72 7.93
N LEU A 79 3.82 -8.99 6.82
CA LEU A 79 2.53 -8.38 6.50
C LEU A 79 1.43 -9.42 6.27
N SER A 80 1.77 -10.57 5.67
CA SER A 80 0.80 -11.63 5.41
C SER A 80 0.31 -12.30 6.70
N GLU A 81 1.16 -12.42 7.71
CA GLU A 81 0.82 -13.01 9.01
C GLU A 81 -0.09 -12.09 9.83
N GLN A 82 0.13 -10.78 9.74
CA GLN A 82 -0.64 -9.78 10.49
C GLN A 82 -2.03 -9.54 9.88
N GLN A 83 -2.16 -9.61 8.54
CA GLN A 83 -3.45 -9.48 7.85
C GLN A 83 -4.46 -10.59 8.22
N VAL A 84 -3.98 -11.77 8.64
CA VAL A 84 -4.84 -12.89 9.08
C VAL A 84 -5.69 -12.53 10.30
N PHE A 85 -5.33 -11.49 11.06
CA PHE A 85 -6.08 -11.03 12.24
C PHE A 85 -6.90 -9.74 12.06
N GLY A 86 -6.91 -9.17 10.84
CA GLY A 86 -7.88 -8.14 10.46
C GLY A 86 -7.29 -6.96 9.72
N SER A 87 -7.42 -6.96 8.39
CA SER A 87 -7.78 -5.78 7.60
C SER A 87 -7.92 -6.15 6.11
N ASP A 88 -9.15 -6.10 5.59
CA ASP A 88 -9.42 -6.19 4.15
C ASP A 88 -8.94 -4.89 3.47
N ILE A 89 -7.70 -4.88 2.97
CA ILE A 89 -7.26 -3.91 1.96
C ILE A 89 -6.48 -4.64 0.86
N VAL A 90 -7.25 -5.04 -0.16
CA VAL A 90 -6.87 -5.25 -1.56
C VAL A 90 -5.70 -6.21 -1.83
N LYS A 91 -6.00 -7.52 -1.77
CA LYS A 91 -5.34 -8.53 -2.60
C LYS A 91 -6.34 -9.03 -3.64
N ASP A 92 -6.65 -8.20 -4.64
CA ASP A 92 -7.32 -8.68 -5.86
C ASP A 92 -6.27 -8.84 -6.96
N THR A 93 -5.56 -9.95 -6.90
CA THR A 93 -5.06 -10.65 -8.09
C THR A 93 -5.41 -12.12 -7.92
N ASP A 94 -6.65 -12.46 -8.28
CA ASP A 94 -7.06 -13.85 -8.45
C ASP A 94 -6.26 -14.47 -9.60
N ASN A 95 -5.59 -15.58 -9.32
CA ASN A 95 -5.40 -16.64 -10.30
C ASN A 95 -5.31 -18.01 -9.59
N ASP A 96 -6.49 -18.58 -9.41
CA ASP A 96 -6.91 -20.00 -9.45
C ASP A 96 -6.06 -21.16 -8.89
N GLU A 97 -6.77 -21.88 -8.02
CA GLU A 97 -6.92 -23.34 -7.88
C GLU A 97 -5.99 -24.17 -6.96
N ASN A 98 -6.69 -24.81 -5.99
CA ASN A 98 -6.38 -25.97 -5.16
C ASN A 98 -5.48 -25.76 -3.92
N GLU A 99 -6.09 -25.81 -2.73
CA GLU A 99 -6.22 -27.07 -1.97
C GLU A 99 -7.12 -26.95 -0.73
N ASN A 100 -7.97 -27.97 -0.60
CA ASN A 100 -8.65 -28.55 0.58
C ASN A 100 -8.98 -27.70 1.82
N ILE A 101 -10.30 -27.57 2.00
CA ILE A 101 -10.98 -27.39 3.27
C ILE A 101 -10.94 -28.74 4.02
N GLU A 102 -10.28 -28.79 5.18
CA GLU A 102 -10.64 -29.74 6.23
C GLU A 102 -10.90 -28.99 7.56
N GLU A 103 -11.89 -29.51 8.28
CA GLU A 103 -12.69 -28.86 9.31
C GLU A 103 -12.00 -28.70 10.67
N GLU A 104 -12.58 -27.77 11.44
CA GLU A 104 -12.38 -27.41 12.85
C GLU A 104 -12.01 -28.56 13.82
N THR A 105 -11.22 -28.24 14.85
CA THR A 105 -11.57 -28.63 16.24
C THR A 105 -10.98 -27.68 17.29
N ASP A 106 -11.91 -27.11 18.06
CA ASP A 106 -11.90 -26.57 19.42
C ASP A 106 -10.60 -26.24 20.21
N LYS A 107 -10.64 -24.98 20.70
CA LYS A 107 -10.17 -24.42 21.97
C LYS A 107 -9.69 -25.41 23.05
N GLU A 108 -8.51 -25.11 23.62
CA GLU A 108 -8.33 -25.09 25.09
C GLU A 108 -7.34 -23.99 25.50
N LEU A 109 -7.83 -23.01 26.27
CA LEU A 109 -7.06 -22.08 27.08
C LEU A 109 -6.52 -22.81 28.31
N LYS A 110 -5.21 -22.74 28.57
CA LYS A 110 -4.64 -22.83 29.93
C LYS A 110 -3.49 -21.87 30.10
N ASP A 111 -3.36 -21.47 31.35
CA ASP A 111 -2.84 -20.24 31.92
C ASP A 111 -1.63 -20.54 32.82
N GLU A 112 -0.85 -19.50 33.07
CA GLU A 112 0.08 -19.24 34.20
C GLU A 112 1.41 -20.00 34.39
N GLY A 113 2.47 -19.18 34.53
CA GLY A 113 3.65 -19.38 35.41
C GLY A 113 4.95 -19.75 34.68
N GLU A 114 6.13 -19.18 34.92
CA GLU A 114 6.68 -18.29 35.94
C GLU A 114 7.92 -17.58 35.37
N ALA A 115 8.25 -16.41 35.93
CA ALA A 115 9.44 -15.63 35.64
C ALA A 115 10.66 -16.17 36.41
N GLU A 116 11.83 -16.20 35.77
CA GLU A 116 13.12 -16.01 36.44
C GLU A 116 14.03 -15.17 35.55
N GLU A 117 14.50 -14.04 36.10
CA GLU A 117 15.59 -13.22 35.56
C GLU A 117 16.94 -13.83 35.99
N GLU A 118 17.93 -13.81 35.12
CA GLU A 118 19.33 -13.58 35.52
C GLU A 118 20.07 -12.76 34.46
N ASP A 119 20.81 -11.77 34.97
CA ASP A 119 21.69 -10.82 34.29
C ASP A 119 22.92 -11.48 33.61
N ASP A 120 23.40 -10.75 32.60
CA ASP A 120 24.79 -10.33 32.37
C ASP A 120 25.53 -10.83 31.10
N ASP A 121 26.11 -9.82 30.47
CA ASP A 121 27.32 -9.74 29.65
C ASP A 121 27.23 -9.58 28.12
N GLU A 122 27.77 -8.43 27.70
CA GLU A 122 27.88 -7.84 26.38
C GLU A 122 28.64 -8.74 25.39
N ASN A 123 28.06 -8.96 24.20
CA ASN A 123 28.81 -9.05 22.93
C ASN A 123 27.88 -8.59 21.80
N GLU A 124 28.16 -7.42 21.22
CA GLU A 124 27.65 -7.00 19.91
C GLU A 124 28.20 -7.97 18.84
N ASP A 125 27.41 -8.98 18.52
CA ASP A 125 27.56 -9.79 17.32
C ASP A 125 26.55 -9.25 16.29
N ASP A 126 26.97 -8.28 15.47
CA ASP A 126 26.23 -7.80 14.28
C ASP A 126 26.20 -8.86 13.16
N SER A 127 26.09 -10.13 13.53
CA SER A 127 25.61 -11.19 12.65
C SER A 127 24.11 -11.03 12.53
N ILE A 128 23.55 -11.13 11.32
CA ILE A 128 22.10 -11.13 11.06
C ILE A 128 21.41 -11.99 12.14
N PRO A 129 20.62 -11.41 13.07
CA PRO A 129 20.00 -12.16 14.13
C PRO A 129 19.10 -13.21 13.50
N ASN A 130 19.48 -14.48 13.64
CA ASN A 130 18.59 -15.60 13.35
C ASN A 130 17.91 -16.04 14.65
N ASP A 131 17.44 -15.07 15.43
CA ASP A 131 16.66 -15.35 16.63
C ASP A 131 15.22 -15.66 16.18
N GLU A 132 14.79 -16.90 16.43
CA GLU A 132 13.44 -17.40 16.14
C GLU A 132 12.33 -16.59 16.86
N ASN A 133 12.70 -15.67 17.76
CA ASN A 133 11.79 -14.80 18.50
C ASN A 133 11.62 -13.37 17.93
N VAL A 134 12.39 -12.99 16.89
CA VAL A 134 12.27 -11.67 16.24
C VAL A 134 11.10 -11.71 15.25
N ASN A 135 10.20 -10.73 15.33
CA ASN A 135 9.10 -10.60 14.38
C ASN A 135 9.66 -10.37 12.97
N ASP A 136 9.08 -11.00 11.95
CA ASP A 136 9.52 -10.89 10.56
C ASP A 136 9.67 -9.44 10.07
N LEU A 137 8.84 -8.51 10.59
CA LEU A 137 8.96 -7.08 10.27
C LEU A 137 10.20 -6.41 10.88
N GLU A 138 10.60 -6.78 12.09
CA GLU A 138 11.82 -6.26 12.73
C GLU A 138 13.03 -6.75 11.96
N ARG A 139 13.05 -8.03 11.59
CA ARG A 139 14.11 -8.58 10.74
C ARG A 139 14.13 -7.95 9.35
N ALA A 140 12.96 -7.70 8.76
CA ALA A 140 12.87 -7.00 7.48
C ALA A 140 13.50 -5.61 7.58
N PHE A 141 13.22 -4.87 8.67
CA PHE A 141 13.80 -3.55 8.91
C PHE A 141 15.33 -3.60 8.95
N GLU A 142 15.91 -4.49 9.76
CA GLU A 142 17.36 -4.64 9.90
C GLU A 142 18.04 -4.95 8.55
N ILE A 143 17.51 -5.93 7.82
CA ILE A 143 18.06 -6.33 6.52
C ILE A 143 17.92 -5.21 5.48
N LEU A 144 16.81 -4.47 5.49
CA LEU A 144 16.61 -3.32 4.59
C LEU A 144 17.56 -2.17 4.93
N GLU A 145 17.85 -1.91 6.20
CA GLU A 145 18.86 -0.92 6.61
C GLU A 145 20.28 -1.35 6.20
N CYS A 146 20.62 -2.63 6.28
CA CYS A 146 21.87 -3.16 5.72
C CYS A 146 21.95 -2.89 4.19
N ALA A 147 20.88 -3.17 3.45
CA ALA A 147 20.82 -2.87 2.02
C ALA A 147 20.97 -1.37 1.75
N HIS A 148 20.26 -0.54 2.52
CA HIS A 148 20.27 0.92 2.40
C HIS A 148 21.67 1.50 2.66
N MET A 149 22.38 1.00 3.68
CA MET A 149 23.74 1.40 3.99
C MET A 149 24.69 1.13 2.81
N ILE A 150 24.60 -0.05 2.20
CA ILE A 150 25.46 -0.42 1.07
C ILE A 150 25.14 0.46 -0.15
N TYR A 151 23.86 0.61 -0.51
CA TYR A 151 23.46 1.47 -1.64
C TYR A 151 23.81 2.94 -1.41
N SER A 152 23.67 3.46 -0.19
CA SER A 152 24.05 4.83 0.16
C SER A 152 25.54 5.07 -0.06
N LYS A 153 26.39 4.13 0.36
CA LYS A 153 27.83 4.17 0.11
C LYS A 153 28.15 4.11 -1.39
N MET A 154 27.41 3.34 -2.17
CA MET A 154 27.55 3.33 -3.63
C MET A 154 27.10 4.65 -4.27
N PHE A 155 26.05 5.27 -3.74
CA PHE A 155 25.51 6.53 -4.21
C PHE A 155 26.50 7.70 -4.05
N GLU A 156 27.34 7.70 -3.00
CA GLU A 156 28.42 8.68 -2.83
C GLU A 156 29.41 8.71 -4.01
N THR A 157 29.62 7.56 -4.64
CA THR A 157 30.55 7.42 -5.78
C THR A 157 29.86 7.43 -7.14
N ASN A 158 28.57 7.09 -7.19
CA ASN A 158 27.78 6.92 -8.41
C ASN A 158 26.42 7.63 -8.33
N SER A 159 26.40 8.91 -7.95
CA SER A 159 25.18 9.64 -7.55
C SER A 159 24.13 9.86 -8.65
N ASN A 160 24.42 9.52 -9.90
CA ASN A 160 23.48 9.65 -11.02
C ASN A 160 23.04 8.29 -11.59
N ASP A 161 23.42 7.18 -10.93
CA ASP A 161 23.03 5.86 -11.40
C ASP A 161 21.56 5.57 -11.05
N SER A 162 20.75 5.40 -12.09
CA SER A 162 19.31 5.19 -11.96
C SER A 162 18.95 3.93 -11.17
N HIS A 163 19.75 2.87 -11.27
CA HIS A 163 19.50 1.64 -10.53
C HIS A 163 19.75 1.84 -9.03
N ILE A 164 20.85 2.49 -8.65
CA ILE A 164 21.13 2.81 -7.24
C ILE A 164 20.04 3.72 -6.66
N ILE A 165 19.67 4.79 -7.38
CA ILE A 165 18.63 5.72 -6.93
C ILE A 165 17.29 4.98 -6.75
N THR A 166 16.93 4.14 -7.72
CA THR A 166 15.71 3.33 -7.66
C THR A 166 15.72 2.42 -6.42
N ARG A 167 16.84 1.74 -6.16
CA ARG A 167 16.96 0.84 -5.00
C ARG A 167 16.87 1.56 -3.67
N ILE A 168 17.50 2.72 -3.52
CA ILE A 168 17.38 3.52 -2.29
C ILE A 168 15.92 3.98 -2.10
N ALA A 169 15.26 4.43 -3.17
CA ALA A 169 13.86 4.84 -3.09
C ALA A 169 12.93 3.67 -2.73
N ASP A 170 13.10 2.51 -3.37
CA ASP A 170 12.33 1.29 -3.07
C ASP A 170 12.51 0.87 -1.60
N ILE A 171 13.74 0.95 -1.06
CA ILE A 171 14.01 0.66 0.35
C ILE A 171 13.29 1.64 1.27
N HIS A 172 13.32 2.95 0.98
CA HIS A 172 12.56 3.91 1.75
C HIS A 172 11.05 3.67 1.70
N VAL A 173 10.50 3.22 0.56
CA VAL A 173 9.09 2.82 0.47
C VAL A 173 8.80 1.64 1.41
N MET A 174 9.64 0.60 1.39
CA MET A 174 9.46 -0.58 2.25
C MET A 174 9.63 -0.26 3.75
N LEU A 175 10.62 0.58 4.11
CA LEU A 175 10.79 1.05 5.49
C LEU A 175 9.56 1.86 5.95
N ALA A 176 8.96 2.65 5.06
CA ALA A 176 7.74 3.36 5.39
C ALA A 176 6.56 2.42 5.67
N ASP A 177 6.43 1.31 4.93
CA ASP A 177 5.41 0.31 5.19
C ASP A 177 5.59 -0.32 6.58
N ILE A 178 6.84 -0.68 6.94
CA ILE A 178 7.17 -1.20 8.28
C ILE A 178 6.83 -0.20 9.38
N CYS A 179 7.27 1.06 9.24
CA CYS A 179 6.97 2.09 10.21
C CYS A 179 5.45 2.29 10.36
N ASN A 180 4.72 2.29 9.25
CA ASN A 180 3.28 2.51 9.27
C ASN A 180 2.52 1.36 9.94
N GLU A 181 2.94 0.11 9.71
CA GLU A 181 2.38 -1.07 10.36
C GLU A 181 2.65 -1.05 11.88
N ASN A 182 3.82 -0.58 12.29
CA ASN A 182 4.16 -0.36 13.69
C ASN A 182 3.47 0.87 14.32
N GLY A 183 2.60 1.58 13.57
CA GLY A 183 1.90 2.79 14.03
C GLY A 183 2.75 4.06 14.08
N ASP A 184 4.01 4.00 13.64
CA ASP A 184 4.92 5.14 13.54
C ASP A 184 4.73 5.89 12.21
N HIS A 185 3.59 6.56 12.11
CA HIS A 185 3.21 7.30 10.91
C HIS A 185 4.11 8.51 10.61
N GLU A 186 4.81 9.05 11.63
CA GLU A 186 5.71 10.19 11.45
C GLU A 186 6.98 9.77 10.69
N ASN A 187 7.60 8.66 11.10
CA ASN A 187 8.74 8.11 10.38
C ASN A 187 8.33 7.54 9.02
N ALA A 188 7.16 6.89 8.92
CA ALA A 188 6.62 6.45 7.63
C ALA A 188 6.50 7.61 6.63
N LEU A 189 5.95 8.74 7.07
CA LEU A 189 5.83 9.95 6.24
C LEU A 189 7.20 10.47 5.78
N SER A 190 8.18 10.51 6.69
CA SER A 190 9.56 10.92 6.39
C SER A 190 10.20 10.04 5.31
N HIS A 191 10.05 8.72 5.43
CA HIS A 191 10.59 7.76 4.47
C HIS A 191 9.94 7.87 3.09
N VAL A 192 8.60 7.95 2.99
CA VAL A 192 7.93 8.11 1.69
C VAL A 192 8.32 9.41 1.00
N LEU A 193 8.44 10.52 1.74
CA LEU A 193 8.86 11.79 1.16
C LEU A 193 10.29 11.74 0.61
N LYS A 194 11.22 11.06 1.29
CA LYS A 194 12.58 10.83 0.77
C LYS A 194 12.57 9.96 -0.50
N ALA A 195 11.73 8.92 -0.53
CA ALA A 195 11.58 8.09 -1.73
C ALA A 195 11.11 8.91 -2.94
N ILE A 196 10.11 9.79 -2.75
CA ILE A 196 9.60 10.68 -3.80
C ILE A 196 10.70 11.63 -4.29
N GLU A 197 11.44 12.26 -3.38
CA GLU A 197 12.55 13.16 -3.73
C GLU A 197 13.58 12.47 -4.63
N LEU A 198 13.96 11.23 -4.29
CA LEU A 198 14.87 10.42 -5.11
C LEU A 198 14.26 10.05 -6.46
N GLN A 199 13.01 9.58 -6.49
CA GLN A 199 12.32 9.19 -7.73
C GLN A 199 12.10 10.36 -8.69
N GLU A 200 12.01 11.59 -8.19
CA GLU A 200 11.92 12.79 -9.02
C GLU A 200 13.23 13.09 -9.78
N THR A 201 14.38 12.61 -9.28
CA THR A 201 15.68 12.77 -9.94
C THR A 201 15.91 11.78 -11.09
N ILE A 202 15.16 10.67 -11.11
CA ILE A 202 15.23 9.64 -12.16
C ILE A 202 14.71 10.22 -13.48
N ILE A 203 15.42 9.99 -14.59
CA ILE A 203 15.05 10.53 -15.91
C ILE A 203 14.24 9.50 -16.71
N GLU A 204 14.42 8.21 -16.43
CA GLU A 204 13.78 7.09 -17.10
C GLU A 204 12.27 7.06 -16.90
N HIS A 205 11.52 6.62 -17.92
CA HIS A 205 10.06 6.56 -17.91
C HIS A 205 9.48 5.69 -16.77
N GLN A 206 10.25 4.72 -16.28
CA GLN A 206 9.86 3.87 -15.15
C GLN A 206 9.55 4.66 -13.88
N ARG A 207 10.13 5.85 -13.72
CA ARG A 207 9.89 6.75 -12.58
C ARG A 207 8.41 7.01 -12.32
N TYR A 208 7.58 7.06 -13.36
CA TYR A 208 6.17 7.41 -13.21
C TYR A 208 5.37 6.35 -12.47
N ARG A 209 5.75 5.06 -12.63
CA ARG A 209 5.18 3.96 -11.86
C ARG A 209 5.62 4.03 -10.39
N LEU A 210 6.90 4.29 -10.16
CA LEU A 210 7.47 4.43 -8.81
C LEU A 210 6.85 5.62 -8.04
N LEU A 211 6.71 6.77 -8.71
CA LEU A 211 6.06 7.96 -8.15
C LEU A 211 4.57 7.70 -7.86
N ALA A 212 3.86 7.00 -8.75
CA ALA A 212 2.46 6.66 -8.53
C ALA A 212 2.26 5.83 -7.25
N GLU A 213 3.09 4.80 -7.06
CA GLU A 213 3.07 3.97 -5.85
C GLU A 213 3.39 4.80 -4.60
N SER A 214 4.44 5.61 -4.65
CA SER A 214 4.88 6.40 -3.50
C SER A 214 3.87 7.49 -3.13
N TYR A 215 3.25 8.15 -4.11
CA TYR A 215 2.17 9.12 -3.87
C TYR A 215 0.90 8.46 -3.34
N TYR A 216 0.60 7.23 -3.77
CA TYR A 216 -0.51 6.46 -3.21
C TYR A 216 -0.27 6.13 -1.74
N LYS A 217 0.91 5.59 -1.39
CA LYS A 217 1.32 5.32 0.00
C LYS A 217 1.31 6.58 0.86
N LEU A 218 1.80 7.71 0.32
CA LEU A 218 1.74 9.01 0.98
C LEU A 218 0.29 9.41 1.32
N GLY A 219 -0.64 9.20 0.39
CA GLY A 219 -2.07 9.43 0.60
C GLY A 219 -2.64 8.59 1.75
N LEU A 220 -2.32 7.29 1.78
CA LEU A 220 -2.75 6.38 2.86
C LEU A 220 -2.22 6.81 4.23
N ILE A 221 -0.94 7.20 4.32
CA ILE A 221 -0.35 7.70 5.58
C ILE A 221 -1.07 8.99 6.02
N TYR A 222 -1.37 9.91 5.09
CA TYR A 222 -2.12 11.12 5.43
C TYR A 222 -3.55 10.84 5.91
N GLU A 223 -4.23 9.81 5.40
CA GLU A 223 -5.53 9.36 5.92
C GLU A 223 -5.41 8.89 7.38
N LEU A 224 -4.39 8.08 7.68
CA LEU A 224 -4.13 7.55 9.02
C LEU A 224 -3.87 8.66 10.05
N ILE A 225 -3.15 9.72 9.66
CA ILE A 225 -2.94 10.91 10.52
C ILE A 225 -4.02 11.99 10.38
N HIS A 226 -5.16 11.66 9.76
CA HIS A 226 -6.34 12.51 9.58
C HIS A 226 -6.10 13.85 8.87
N LYS A 227 -5.06 13.92 8.02
CA LYS A 227 -4.76 15.06 7.14
C LYS A 227 -5.39 14.85 5.76
N PHE A 228 -6.72 14.79 5.73
CA PHE A 228 -7.45 14.39 4.51
C PHE A 228 -7.23 15.32 3.30
N SER A 229 -6.96 16.61 3.51
CA SER A 229 -6.62 17.52 2.41
C SER A 229 -5.31 17.10 1.73
N ASP A 230 -4.28 16.79 2.53
CA ASP A 230 -2.98 16.36 2.01
C ASP A 230 -3.08 14.96 1.38
N ALA A 231 -3.97 14.10 1.90
CA ALA A 231 -4.29 12.80 1.31
C ALA A 231 -4.88 12.94 -0.10
N VAL A 232 -5.89 13.81 -0.27
CA VAL A 232 -6.50 14.09 -1.59
C VAL A 232 -5.46 14.61 -2.59
N ASP A 233 -4.59 15.54 -2.18
CA ASP A 233 -3.53 16.06 -3.04
C ASP A 233 -2.54 14.96 -3.44
N SER A 234 -2.22 14.05 -2.52
CA SER A 234 -1.32 12.92 -2.77
C SER A 234 -1.94 11.90 -3.74
N PHE A 235 -3.22 11.53 -3.56
CA PHE A 235 -3.91 10.64 -4.50
C PHE A 235 -4.06 11.26 -5.88
N ASN A 236 -4.29 12.57 -5.99
CA ASN A 236 -4.29 13.26 -7.28
C ASN A 236 -2.93 13.16 -7.98
N LYS A 237 -1.83 13.34 -7.26
CA LYS A 237 -0.47 13.15 -7.82
C LYS A 237 -0.21 11.71 -8.26
N ALA A 238 -0.75 10.73 -7.53
CA ALA A 238 -0.67 9.32 -7.92
C ALA A 238 -1.39 9.07 -9.25
N ILE A 239 -2.64 9.55 -9.37
CA ILE A 239 -3.45 9.49 -10.60
C ILE A 239 -2.73 10.17 -11.78
N ASP A 240 -2.19 11.37 -11.56
CA ASP A 240 -1.44 12.11 -12.58
C ASP A 240 -0.18 11.36 -13.02
N SER A 241 0.51 10.68 -12.10
CA SER A 241 1.69 9.88 -12.40
C SER A 241 1.34 8.62 -13.21
N ILE A 242 0.23 7.94 -12.90
CA ILE A 242 -0.27 6.80 -13.69
C ILE A 242 -0.66 7.25 -15.09
N ASN A 243 -1.38 8.36 -15.23
CA ASN A 243 -1.75 8.92 -16.53
C ASN A 243 -0.52 9.29 -17.35
N GLN A 244 0.53 9.82 -16.72
CA GLN A 244 1.81 10.08 -17.38
C GLN A 244 2.49 8.77 -17.82
N ALA A 245 2.50 7.73 -16.97
CA ALA A 245 3.03 6.43 -17.33
C ALA A 245 2.32 5.84 -18.55
N ILE A 246 0.98 5.80 -18.56
CA ILE A 246 0.16 5.33 -19.68
C ILE A 246 0.52 6.10 -20.97
N LYS A 247 0.60 7.42 -20.89
CA LYS A 247 0.92 8.28 -22.03
C LYS A 247 2.29 7.99 -22.65
N GLN A 248 3.28 7.63 -21.83
CA GLN A 248 4.61 7.23 -22.35
C GLN A 248 4.56 5.90 -23.10
N LEU A 249 3.58 5.05 -22.78
CA LEU A 249 3.37 3.75 -23.42
C LEU A 249 2.51 3.84 -24.68
N ASP A 250 1.78 4.94 -24.94
CA ASP A 250 0.79 5.05 -26.04
C ASP A 250 1.32 4.71 -27.44
N ASN A 251 2.62 4.91 -27.70
CA ASN A 251 3.22 4.69 -29.02
C ASN A 251 3.70 3.25 -29.24
N ASP A 252 3.62 2.37 -28.24
CA ASP A 252 4.16 1.02 -28.27
C ASP A 252 3.04 -0.02 -28.20
N ASN A 253 2.61 -0.56 -29.35
CA ASN A 253 1.50 -1.53 -29.40
C ASN A 253 1.81 -2.82 -28.60
N ASP A 254 3.08 -3.15 -28.39
CA ASP A 254 3.48 -4.36 -27.66
C ASP A 254 3.28 -4.20 -26.14
N LYS A 255 2.94 -2.99 -25.68
CA LYS A 255 2.71 -2.66 -24.26
C LYS A 255 1.25 -2.40 -23.90
N GLU A 256 0.30 -2.92 -24.69
CA GLU A 256 -1.14 -2.76 -24.37
C GLU A 256 -1.50 -3.39 -23.02
N ASN A 257 -1.03 -4.61 -22.72
CA ASN A 257 -1.31 -5.26 -21.44
C ASN A 257 -0.85 -4.39 -20.26
N GLU A 258 0.36 -3.84 -20.34
CA GLU A 258 0.91 -2.95 -19.31
C GLU A 258 0.10 -1.65 -19.17
N ARG A 259 -0.46 -1.12 -20.27
CA ARG A 259 -1.38 0.02 -20.22
C ARG A 259 -2.71 -0.34 -19.57
N GLU A 260 -3.27 -1.50 -19.88
CA GLU A 260 -4.53 -1.97 -19.31
C GLU A 260 -4.41 -2.22 -17.81
N GLU A 261 -3.30 -2.82 -17.35
CA GLU A 261 -2.97 -2.95 -15.93
C GLU A 261 -2.89 -1.58 -15.23
N LEU A 262 -2.19 -0.60 -15.82
CA LEU A 262 -2.13 0.74 -15.22
C LEU A 262 -3.50 1.43 -15.19
N LYS A 263 -4.34 1.22 -16.20
CA LYS A 263 -5.71 1.76 -16.24
C LYS A 263 -6.61 1.11 -15.19
N SER A 264 -6.43 -0.18 -14.88
CA SER A 264 -7.23 -0.89 -13.89
C SER A 264 -6.96 -0.42 -12.45
N LEU A 265 -5.79 0.19 -12.20
CA LEU A 265 -5.45 0.79 -10.89
C LEU A 265 -6.13 2.14 -10.65
N LEU A 266 -6.53 2.88 -11.69
CA LEU A 266 -7.11 4.22 -11.52
C LEU A 266 -8.41 4.23 -10.67
N PRO A 267 -9.39 3.34 -10.90
CA PRO A 267 -10.63 3.33 -10.10
C PRO A 267 -10.40 3.15 -8.60
N SER A 268 -9.43 2.32 -8.18
CA SER A 268 -9.17 2.09 -6.75
C SER A 268 -8.54 3.33 -6.09
N ILE A 269 -7.63 4.01 -6.78
CA ILE A 269 -7.02 5.26 -6.28
C ILE A 269 -8.04 6.40 -6.27
N GLU A 270 -8.91 6.47 -7.28
CA GLU A 270 -10.01 7.44 -7.33
C GLU A 270 -11.01 7.23 -6.20
N LEU A 271 -11.31 5.97 -5.84
CA LEU A 271 -12.14 5.64 -4.69
C LEU A 271 -11.52 6.18 -3.39
N LYS A 272 -10.25 5.88 -3.13
CA LYS A 272 -9.51 6.39 -1.97
C LYS A 272 -9.50 7.92 -1.91
N ARG A 273 -9.26 8.59 -3.04
CA ARG A 273 -9.35 10.06 -3.14
C ARG A 273 -10.75 10.57 -2.76
N ASN A 274 -11.81 9.93 -3.25
CA ASN A 274 -13.18 10.35 -2.98
C ASN A 274 -13.57 10.13 -1.50
N ASP A 275 -13.09 9.04 -0.89
CA ASP A 275 -13.31 8.74 0.52
C ASP A 275 -12.60 9.77 1.43
N ALA A 276 -11.35 10.12 1.13
CA ALA A 276 -10.65 11.21 1.80
C ALA A 276 -11.40 12.55 1.62
N GLN A 277 -11.91 12.82 0.42
CA GLN A 277 -12.68 14.03 0.13
C GLN A 277 -13.98 14.11 0.92
N ALA A 278 -14.70 13.00 1.10
CA ALA A 278 -15.88 12.91 1.96
C ALA A 278 -15.51 13.16 3.42
N SER A 279 -14.39 12.60 3.88
CA SER A 279 -13.88 12.78 5.25
C SER A 279 -13.56 14.25 5.59
N ILE A 280 -13.12 15.06 4.62
CA ILE A 280 -12.97 16.52 4.78
C ILE A 280 -14.33 17.17 5.07
N VAL A 281 -15.37 16.81 4.33
CA VAL A 281 -16.72 17.35 4.50
C VAL A 281 -17.26 16.97 5.87
N ASP A 282 -17.08 15.72 6.28
CA ASP A 282 -17.52 15.22 7.59
C ASP A 282 -16.82 15.95 8.74
N GLN A 283 -15.49 16.12 8.67
CA GLN A 283 -14.75 16.93 9.63
C GLN A 283 -15.29 18.37 9.71
N HIS A 284 -15.60 18.99 8.58
CA HIS A 284 -16.18 20.33 8.54
C HIS A 284 -17.55 20.40 9.22
N LEU A 285 -18.43 19.43 8.96
CA LEU A 285 -19.75 19.33 9.59
C LEU A 285 -19.64 19.10 11.09
N ILE A 286 -18.71 18.25 11.55
CA ILE A 286 -18.45 18.03 12.97
C ILE A 286 -18.00 19.33 13.65
N VAL A 287 -17.11 20.10 13.02
CA VAL A 287 -16.66 21.40 13.55
C VAL A 287 -17.82 22.41 13.63
N GLN A 288 -18.69 22.46 12.61
CA GLN A 288 -19.88 23.31 12.65
C GLN A 288 -20.85 22.90 13.78
N ALA A 289 -21.12 21.61 13.91
CA ALA A 289 -21.98 21.08 14.97
C ALA A 289 -21.41 21.38 16.37
N ARG A 290 -20.10 21.23 16.57
CA ARG A 290 -19.42 21.60 17.82
C ARG A 290 -19.57 23.08 18.15
N LYS A 291 -19.49 23.98 17.17
CA LYS A 291 -19.69 25.43 17.39
C LYS A 291 -21.12 25.75 17.84
N ILE A 292 -22.12 25.06 17.26
CA ILE A 292 -23.52 25.20 17.66
C ILE A 292 -23.71 24.73 19.11
N LEU A 293 -23.18 23.55 19.47
CA LEU A 293 -23.34 22.97 20.80
C LEU A 293 -22.60 23.73 21.91
N THR A 294 -21.44 24.33 21.61
CA THR A 294 -20.62 25.08 22.58
C THR A 294 -21.07 26.52 22.79
N GLY A 295 -22.14 26.97 22.11
CA GLY A 295 -22.67 28.32 22.24
C GLY A 295 -21.74 29.41 21.70
N GLN A 296 -20.69 29.05 20.94
CA GLN A 296 -19.73 29.98 20.34
C GLN A 296 -20.27 30.65 19.07
N ASN A 297 -21.54 30.42 18.72
CA ASN A 297 -22.23 31.18 17.69
C ASN A 297 -22.49 32.60 18.21
N ASN A 298 -21.52 33.49 18.04
CA ASN A 298 -21.81 34.91 17.99
C ASN A 298 -22.85 35.14 16.88
N THR A 299 -23.92 35.81 17.26
CA THR A 299 -25.05 36.24 16.46
C THR A 299 -24.61 36.87 15.13
N THR A 300 -24.56 36.09 14.05
CA THR A 300 -24.87 36.64 12.74
C THR A 300 -26.38 36.73 12.67
N GLU A 301 -26.89 37.95 12.85
CA GLU A 301 -28.25 38.33 12.50
C GLU A 301 -28.61 37.66 11.17
N ILE A 302 -29.54 36.70 11.23
CA ILE A 302 -30.30 36.33 10.06
C ILE A 302 -31.06 37.61 9.70
N LYS A 303 -30.52 38.39 8.76
CA LYS A 303 -31.32 39.40 8.06
C LYS A 303 -32.44 38.62 7.40
N THR A 304 -33.59 38.63 8.05
CA THR A 304 -34.86 38.22 7.45
C THR A 304 -35.01 39.04 6.18
N ILE A 305 -34.74 38.42 5.03
CA ILE A 305 -35.20 38.96 3.76
C ILE A 305 -36.71 38.80 3.83
N ASP A 306 -37.38 39.91 4.08
CA ASP A 306 -38.83 40.04 4.08
C ASP A 306 -39.31 39.83 2.64
N VAL A 307 -39.46 38.56 2.23
CA VAL A 307 -40.16 38.21 1.00
C VAL A 307 -41.64 38.15 1.38
N PRO A 308 -42.51 39.01 0.81
CA PRO A 308 -43.93 38.97 1.12
C PRO A 308 -44.48 37.61 0.72
N ALA A 309 -44.94 36.84 1.70
CA ALA A 309 -45.64 35.59 1.46
C ALA A 309 -46.89 35.89 0.62
N LYS A 310 -46.89 35.48 -0.66
CA LYS A 310 -48.12 35.46 -1.45
C LYS A 310 -49.02 34.38 -0.88
N ASP A 311 -50.09 34.85 -0.27
CA ASP A 311 -51.19 34.10 0.30
C ASP A 311 -51.72 33.03 -0.69
N ILE A 312 -51.39 31.76 -0.45
CA ILE A 312 -51.79 30.60 -1.25
C ILE A 312 -53.17 30.04 -0.86
N THR A 313 -53.95 30.77 -0.05
CA THR A 313 -55.28 30.38 0.44
C THR A 313 -56.32 30.18 -0.67
N LEU A 314 -55.99 30.48 -1.93
CA LEU A 314 -56.89 30.29 -3.09
C LEU A 314 -56.69 29.00 -3.90
N ASN A 315 -55.75 28.10 -3.54
CA ASN A 315 -55.50 26.87 -4.32
C ASN A 315 -56.22 25.60 -3.81
N ILE A 316 -57.17 25.72 -2.89
CA ILE A 316 -58.05 24.60 -2.52
C ILE A 316 -59.27 24.61 -3.44
N ARG A 317 -59.15 24.03 -4.64
CA ARG A 317 -60.30 23.68 -5.49
C ARG A 317 -60.63 22.19 -5.36
N HIS A 318 -61.70 21.95 -4.61
CA HIS A 318 -62.70 20.89 -4.66
C HIS A 318 -62.29 19.40 -4.80
N LYS A 319 -62.50 18.70 -3.68
CA LYS A 319 -62.92 17.29 -3.53
C LYS A 319 -63.57 16.71 -4.79
N ARG A 320 -63.07 15.58 -5.29
CA ARG A 320 -63.90 14.59 -5.98
C ARG A 320 -64.74 13.84 -4.94
N PRO A 321 -66.06 13.64 -5.15
CA PRO A 321 -66.84 12.80 -4.27
C PRO A 321 -66.52 11.32 -4.53
N VAL A 322 -66.25 10.59 -3.46
CA VAL A 322 -66.29 9.13 -3.41
C VAL A 322 -67.77 8.74 -3.41
N ILE A 323 -68.19 7.91 -4.36
CA ILE A 323 -69.51 7.25 -4.35
C ILE A 323 -69.23 5.79 -4.06
N GLU A 324 -69.51 5.39 -2.82
CA GLU A 324 -69.78 4.01 -2.45
C GLU A 324 -71.29 3.76 -2.60
N THR A 325 -71.66 2.69 -3.29
CA THR A 325 -72.94 2.02 -3.09
C THR A 325 -72.69 0.52 -3.21
N GLU A 326 -72.76 -0.17 -2.08
CA GLU A 326 -72.97 -1.62 -2.01
C GLU A 326 -74.45 -1.94 -2.29
N ASN A 327 -74.70 -3.02 -3.03
CA ASN A 327 -75.54 -4.17 -2.65
C ASN A 327 -76.19 -4.86 -3.87
N ASP A 328 -75.78 -6.12 -4.02
CA ASP A 328 -76.58 -7.34 -4.10
C ASP A 328 -77.39 -7.72 -5.35
N ASP A 329 -77.03 -8.93 -5.79
CA ASP A 329 -77.83 -10.08 -6.21
C ASP A 329 -78.34 -10.25 -7.67
N ASP A 330 -78.03 -11.47 -8.13
CA ASP A 330 -78.70 -12.36 -9.08
C ASP A 330 -78.86 -11.92 -10.55
N ASP A 331 -78.25 -12.67 -11.48
CA ASP A 331 -78.90 -13.87 -12.06
C ASP A 331 -78.13 -14.35 -13.31
N GLU A 332 -78.26 -15.65 -13.57
CA GLU A 332 -77.71 -16.40 -14.70
C GLU A 332 -78.07 -15.82 -16.07
N THR A 333 -77.22 -15.99 -17.08
CA THR A 333 -77.54 -16.80 -18.28
C THR A 333 -76.44 -16.78 -19.35
N MET A 334 -76.07 -17.98 -19.80
CA MET A 334 -75.39 -18.25 -21.05
C MET A 334 -76.21 -17.78 -22.28
N LYS A 335 -75.57 -17.23 -23.31
CA LYS A 335 -75.75 -17.64 -24.73
C LYS A 335 -74.81 -16.94 -25.73
N LYS A 336 -73.96 -17.77 -26.36
CA LYS A 336 -73.69 -17.93 -27.82
C LYS A 336 -73.84 -16.73 -28.78
N ALA A 337 -72.79 -16.49 -29.58
CA ALA A 337 -72.71 -16.79 -31.03
C ALA A 337 -72.01 -15.70 -31.89
N LYS A 338 -70.85 -16.10 -32.43
CA LYS A 338 -70.37 -15.97 -33.83
C LYS A 338 -71.32 -15.30 -34.85
N LEU A 339 -70.80 -14.29 -35.54
CA LEU A 339 -70.98 -13.90 -36.97
C LEU A 339 -70.00 -12.73 -37.17
N GLU A 340 -69.16 -12.61 -38.18
CA GLU A 340 -69.00 -13.25 -39.49
C GLU A 340 -67.53 -13.07 -39.93
#